data_AF-A0A3S0SGZ1-F1
#
_entry.id   AF-A0A3S0SGZ1-F1
#
_cell.length_a   1.000
_cell.length_b   1.000
_cell.length_c   1.000
_cell.angle_alpha   90.00
_cell.angle_beta   90.00
_cell.angle_gamma   90.00
#
_symmetry.space_group_name_H-M   'P 1'
#
loop_
_entity.id
_entity.type
_entity.pdbx_description
1 polymer ?
#
loop_
_entity_poly.entity_id
_entity_poly.type
_entity_poly.pdbx_seq_one_letter_code
_entity_poly.pdbx_strand_id
1 'polypeptide(L)' 'MGGKARVHVLAKELSVPAKTVLQWLTEHGEFVKSASSTVPAPVARRLREGFDDEPVKFSV' A
#
# COMPACT_ATOMS: atom_id res chain seq x y z
N MET A 1 12.96 -8.92 -15.60
CA MET A 1 12.53 -7.51 -15.70
C MET A 1 12.03 -7.02 -14.34
N GLY A 2 12.87 -6.25 -13.63
CA GLY A 2 12.53 -5.35 -12.51
C GLY A 2 11.45 -5.76 -11.50
N GLY A 3 11.77 -6.72 -10.62
CA GLY A 3 10.99 -7.11 -9.44
C GLY A 3 10.96 -6.02 -8.37
N LYS A 4 10.19 -4.96 -8.62
CA LYS A 4 9.87 -3.94 -7.64
C LYS A 4 8.42 -4.16 -7.23
N ALA A 5 8.17 -4.46 -5.94
CA ALA A 5 6.82 -4.67 -5.43
C ALA A 5 5.95 -3.45 -5.74
N ARG A 6 4.93 -3.67 -6.57
CA ARG A 6 4.01 -2.62 -7.03
C ARG A 6 2.89 -2.48 -5.99
N VAL A 7 2.30 -1.29 -5.91
CA VAL A 7 1.14 -1.00 -5.04
C VAL A 7 0.04 -2.06 -5.18
N HIS A 8 -0.27 -2.51 -6.40
CA HIS A 8 -1.31 -3.52 -6.63
C HIS A 8 -0.98 -4.90 -6.03
N VAL A 9 0.30 -5.28 -5.92
CA VAL A 9 0.71 -6.55 -5.30
C VAL A 9 0.60 -6.43 -3.78
N LEU A 10 1.11 -5.33 -3.21
CA LEU A 10 0.99 -5.03 -1.78
C LEU A 10 -0.47 -4.95 -1.32
N ALA A 11 -1.32 -4.29 -2.10
CA ALA A 11 -2.75 -4.21 -1.84
C ALA A 11 -3.40 -5.61 -1.81
N LYS A 12 -2.98 -6.51 -2.71
CA LYS A 12 -3.50 -7.88 -2.79
C LYS A 12 -3.01 -8.75 -1.63
N GLU A 13 -1.75 -8.60 -1.22
CA GLU A 13 -1.17 -9.30 -0.05
C GLU A 13 -1.85 -8.88 1.26
N LEU A 14 -2.11 -7.59 1.41
CA LEU A 14 -2.78 -7.02 2.57
C LEU A 14 -4.32 -7.17 2.51
N SER A 15 -4.86 -7.72 1.42
CA SER A 15 -6.29 -7.83 1.16
C SER A 15 -7.06 -6.49 1.27
N VAL A 16 -6.40 -5.40 0.89
CA VAL A 16 -6.96 -4.04 0.92
C VAL A 16 -7.08 -3.45 -0.49
N PRO A 17 -8.01 -2.52 -0.72
CA PRO A 17 -8.16 -1.87 -2.03
C PRO A 17 -6.93 -1.04 -2.38
N ALA A 18 -6.56 -1.04 -3.66
CA ALA A 18 -5.50 -0.17 -4.17
C ALA A 18 -5.78 1.31 -3.87
N LYS A 19 -7.04 1.75 -3.89
CA LYS A 19 -7.43 3.11 -3.49
C LYS A 19 -7.04 3.44 -2.04
N THR A 20 -7.26 2.53 -1.10
CA THR A 20 -6.90 2.71 0.31
C THR A 20 -5.39 2.82 0.47
N VAL A 21 -4.64 1.98 -0.24
CA VAL A 21 -3.17 2.06 -0.25
C VAL A 21 -2.70 3.39 -0.86
N LEU A 22 -3.29 3.85 -1.96
CA LEU A 22 -2.96 5.14 -2.57
C LEU A 22 -3.25 6.32 -1.63
N GLN A 23 -4.37 6.27 -0.90
CA GLN A 23 -4.77 7.30 0.05
C GLN A 23 -3.83 7.35 1.26
N TRP A 24 -3.54 6.20 1.87
CA TRP A 24 -2.60 6.09 2.98
C TRP A 24 -1.19 6.58 2.59
N LEU A 25 -0.73 6.20 1.38
CA LEU A 25 0.55 6.66 0.84
C LEU A 25 0.58 8.19 0.69
N THR A 26 -0.52 8.77 0.21
CA THR A 26 -0.67 10.22 0.06
C THR A 26 -0.62 10.94 1.40
N GLU A 27 -1.28 10.41 2.44
CA GLU A 27 -1.27 10.95 3.80
C GLU A 27 0.12 10.92 4.45
N HIS A 28 0.94 9.92 4.10
CA HIS A 28 2.31 9.78 4.59
C HIS A 28 3.35 10.57 3.76
N GLY A 29 2.89 11.40 2.81
CA GLY A 29 3.76 12.24 1.97
C GLY A 29 4.34 11.54 0.75
N GLU A 30 3.88 10.33 0.43
CA GLU A 30 4.32 9.52 -0.70
C GLU A 30 3.29 9.53 -1.84
N PHE A 31 3.44 10.48 -2.77
CA PHE A 31 2.53 10.59 -3.92
C PHE A 31 2.87 9.58 -5.02
N VAL A 32 2.11 8.49 -5.08
CA VAL A 32 2.20 7.50 -6.16
C VAL A 32 1.21 7.80 -7.28
N LYS A 33 1.71 7.93 -8.52
CA LYS A 33 0.90 8.27 -9.72
C LYS A 33 -0.15 7.21 -10.11
N SER A 34 0.02 5.96 -9.68
CA SER A 34 -0.87 4.84 -10.04
C SER A 34 -0.51 3.59 -9.23
N ALA A 35 -1.42 2.61 -9.15
CA ALA A 35 -1.16 1.29 -8.56
C ALA A 35 -0.05 0.47 -9.27
N SER A 36 0.41 0.98 -10.42
CA SER A 36 1.58 0.52 -11.15
C SER A 36 2.88 1.15 -10.61
N SER A 37 2.86 2.15 -9.74
CA SER A 37 4.10 2.73 -9.23
C SER A 37 4.83 1.75 -8.31
N THR A 38 6.17 1.83 -8.33
CA THR A 38 7.00 1.08 -7.37
C THR A 38 6.81 1.67 -5.99
N VAL A 39 6.58 0.82 -5.00
CA VAL A 39 6.63 1.21 -3.60
C VAL A 39 8.06 1.01 -3.09
N PRO A 40 8.71 2.02 -2.50
CA PRO A 40 10.00 1.84 -1.86
C PRO A 40 9.87 0.86 -0.69
N ALA A 41 10.89 0.03 -0.46
CA ALA A 41 10.92 -0.94 0.65
C ALA A 41 10.50 -0.36 2.03
N PRO A 42 10.97 0.82 2.48
CA PRO A 42 10.55 1.38 3.77
C PRO A 42 9.06 1.73 3.81
N VAL A 43 8.47 2.08 2.67
CA VAL A 43 7.06 2.49 2.57
C VAL A 43 6.15 1.29 2.59
N ALA A 44 6.52 0.23 1.86
CA ALA A 44 5.83 -1.05 1.92
C ALA A 44 5.84 -1.64 3.33
N ARG A 45 6.93 -1.42 4.06
CA ARG A 45 7.07 -1.80 5.46
C ARG A 45 6.14 -0.98 6.36
N ARG A 46 6.14 0.35 6.25
CA ARG A 46 5.23 1.21 7.02
C ARG A 46 3.75 0.96 6.71
N LEU A 47 3.41 0.69 5.45
CA LEU A 47 2.06 0.29 5.03
C LEU A 47 1.67 -1.01 5.73
N ARG A 48 2.54 -2.03 5.72
CA ARG A 48 2.27 -3.27 6.47
C ARG A 48 2.12 -3.01 7.95
N GLU A 49 3.05 -2.28 8.58
CA GLU A 49 3.02 -1.94 10.00
C GLU A 49 1.74 -1.16 10.39
N GLY A 50 1.30 -0.19 9.59
CA GLY A 50 0.10 0.59 9.86
C GLY A 50 -1.21 -0.19 9.68
N PHE A 51 -1.23 -1.21 8.81
CA PHE A 51 -2.38 -2.09 8.59
C PHE A 51 -2.37 -3.34 9.50
N ASP A 52 -1.21 -3.70 10.09
CA ASP A 52 -1.09 -4.76 11.11
C ASP A 52 -1.59 -4.26 12.49
N ASP A 53 -1.32 -2.98 12.80
CA ASP A 53 -1.70 -2.36 14.08
C ASP A 53 -3.18 -1.97 14.16
N GLU A 54 -3.78 -1.60 13.01
CA GLU A 54 -5.21 -1.35 12.92
C GLU A 54 -5.86 -2.39 11.98
N PRO A 55 -6.67 -3.34 12.50
CA PRO A 55 -7.44 -4.22 11.64
C PRO A 55 -8.43 -3.35 10.88
N VAL A 56 -8.07 -3.00 9.65
CA VAL A 56 -8.89 -2.17 8.77
C VAL A 56 -10.20 -2.92 8.58
N LYS A 57 -11.20 -2.53 9.38
CA LYS A 57 -12.55 -3.06 9.33
C LYS A 57 -13.13 -2.63 7.99
N PHE A 58 -12.86 -3.43 6.97
CA PHE A 58 -13.79 -3.54 5.85
C PHE A 58 -15.03 -4.21 6.42
N SER A 59 -15.90 -3.37 6.98
CA SER A 59 -17.29 -3.73 7.19
C SER A 59 -17.86 -4.01 5.81
N VAL A 60 -18.07 -5.30 5.53
CA VAL A 60 -19.01 -5.75 4.52
C VAL A 60 -20.40 -5.20 4.84
#